data_AF-A0A1G5KC63-F1
#
_entry.id   AF-A0A1G5KC63-F1
#
_cell.length_a   1.000
_cell.length_b   1.000
_cell.length_c   1.000
_cell.angle_alpha   90.00
_cell.angle_beta   90.00
_cell.angle_gamma   90.00
#
_symmetry.space_group_name_H-M   'P 1'
#
loop_
_entity.id
_entity.type
_entity.pdbx_description
1 polymer ?
#
loop_
_entity_poly.entity_id
_entity_poly.type
_entity_poly.pdbx_seq_one_letter_code
_entity_poly.pdbx_strand_id
1 'polypeptide(L)'
;MLASETNKHWDVGYISGSFDMFHIGHLNLIRQAKRRCNKLIVGVLTDELVSRSKNKWPTIPLHDRMEIIAALKYVDEVDVTTELLLHKRNALEKYGFDAMFSGDDHISDGWAFDEEELRTLGVDLVFFPYTKKVSSSHLQEITLPPRADHAGKAKKIGDGIQFLFPYDKVNKNERIIIYGIGKVGEQYYRQLSELNFCEIVAFADTYAKPGDCFEGQRCLTAEEVCSMEQQYDRIVIASTTYHSQIVSRLRSLGIEPGRIV
;
A
#
# COMPACT_ATOMS: atom_id res chain seq x y z
N MET A 1 26.72 -13.58 4.59
CA MET A 1 27.38 -13.51 5.94
C MET A 1 26.56 -12.66 6.92
N LEU A 2 26.47 -13.01 8.21
CA LEU A 2 25.81 -12.15 9.22
C LEU A 2 26.71 -10.99 9.65
N ALA A 3 26.14 -9.81 9.87
CA ALA A 3 26.90 -8.64 10.32
C ALA A 3 27.61 -8.86 11.68
N SER A 4 27.12 -9.77 12.53
CA SER A 4 27.76 -10.15 13.79
C SER A 4 29.04 -10.97 13.63
N GLU A 5 29.27 -11.55 12.45
CA GLU A 5 30.40 -12.45 12.17
C GLU A 5 31.63 -11.70 11.63
N THR A 6 31.50 -10.39 11.39
CA THR A 6 32.57 -9.57 10.81
C THR A 6 32.58 -8.15 11.36
N ASN A 7 33.79 -7.62 11.56
CA ASN A 7 34.04 -6.20 11.87
C ASN A 7 34.57 -5.42 10.66
N LYS A 8 34.48 -6.00 9.45
CA LYS A 8 34.92 -5.34 8.22
C LYS A 8 34.14 -4.03 8.03
N HIS A 9 34.84 -3.04 7.51
CA HIS A 9 34.32 -1.76 7.10
C HIS A 9 34.60 -1.59 5.60
N TRP A 10 33.57 -1.22 4.83
CA TRP A 10 33.62 -1.13 3.37
C TRP A 10 33.75 0.33 2.91
N ASP A 11 34.20 0.56 1.68
CA ASP A 11 34.26 1.92 1.15
C ASP A 11 32.88 2.33 0.62
N VAL A 12 32.26 1.49 -0.20
CA VAL A 12 30.92 1.73 -0.76
C VAL A 12 29.96 0.60 -0.39
N GLY A 13 28.89 0.97 0.29
CA GLY A 13 27.76 0.13 0.66
C GLY A 13 26.55 0.38 -0.24
N TYR A 14 25.80 -0.69 -0.52
CA TYR A 14 24.54 -0.61 -1.26
C TYR A 14 23.39 -1.31 -0.53
N ILE A 15 22.23 -0.64 -0.47
CA ILE A 15 20.95 -1.25 -0.09
C ILE A 15 19.94 -0.98 -1.20
N SER A 16 19.11 -1.96 -1.53
CA SER A 16 17.91 -1.74 -2.35
C SER A 16 16.65 -2.21 -1.65
N GLY A 17 15.56 -1.46 -1.72
CA GLY A 17 14.30 -1.84 -1.07
C GLY A 17 13.07 -1.08 -1.59
N SER A 18 11.89 -1.59 -1.23
CA SER A 18 10.63 -0.88 -1.54
C SER A 18 10.47 0.36 -0.68
N PHE A 19 10.90 0.32 0.58
CA PHE A 19 10.78 1.43 1.55
C PHE A 19 9.38 2.03 1.72
N ASP A 20 8.34 1.33 1.25
CA ASP A 20 6.94 1.71 1.39
C ASP A 20 6.52 1.78 2.87
N MET A 21 5.64 2.72 3.20
CA MET A 21 5.21 3.00 4.57
C MET A 21 6.39 3.11 5.53
N PHE A 22 7.36 3.99 5.23
CA PHE A 22 8.66 4.04 5.90
C PHE A 22 8.55 4.04 7.43
N HIS A 23 9.32 3.16 8.09
CA HIS A 23 9.26 2.94 9.53
C HIS A 23 10.63 2.64 10.14
N ILE A 24 10.68 2.47 11.47
CA ILE A 24 11.93 2.28 12.24
C ILE A 24 12.75 1.07 11.78
N GLY A 25 12.12 0.07 11.16
CA GLY A 25 12.81 -1.10 10.60
C GLY A 25 13.73 -0.72 9.44
N HIS A 26 13.20 0.00 8.45
CA HIS A 26 13.99 0.55 7.35
C HIS A 26 15.09 1.48 7.84
N LEU A 27 14.76 2.39 8.78
CA LEU A 27 15.74 3.31 9.36
C LEU A 27 16.88 2.56 10.06
N ASN A 28 16.58 1.49 10.79
CA ASN A 28 17.59 0.67 11.46
C ASN A 28 18.50 -0.06 10.48
N LEU A 29 17.95 -0.61 9.39
CA LEU A 29 18.74 -1.25 8.34
C LEU A 29 19.72 -0.25 7.73
N ILE A 30 19.22 0.90 7.28
CA ILE A 30 20.02 1.98 6.65
C ILE A 30 21.08 2.49 7.63
N ARG A 31 20.70 2.74 8.89
CA ARG A 31 21.61 3.21 9.94
C ARG A 31 22.72 2.21 10.24
N GLN A 32 22.42 0.92 10.24
CA GLN A 32 23.41 -0.13 10.49
C GLN A 32 24.36 -0.28 9.29
N ALA A 33 23.85 -0.24 8.06
CA ALA A 33 24.66 -0.25 6.85
C ALA A 33 25.62 0.95 6.79
N LYS A 34 25.14 2.17 7.06
CA LYS A 34 26.00 3.37 7.08
C LYS A 34 27.12 3.29 8.11
N ARG A 35 26.91 2.59 9.23
CA ARG A 35 27.97 2.37 10.23
C ARG A 35 29.07 1.42 9.78
N ARG A 36 28.86 0.71 8.67
CA ARG A 36 29.78 -0.27 8.12
C ARG A 36 30.42 0.19 6.81
N CYS A 37 30.08 1.36 6.29
CA CYS A 37 30.65 1.85 5.04
C CYS A 37 30.92 3.36 5.05
N ASN A 38 31.88 3.79 4.24
CA ASN A 38 32.21 5.21 4.08
C ASN A 38 31.09 5.94 3.32
N LYS A 39 30.61 5.36 2.23
CA LYS A 39 29.49 5.85 1.41
C LYS A 39 28.38 4.79 1.35
N LEU A 40 27.14 5.18 1.59
CA LEU A 40 25.95 4.35 1.46
C LEU A 40 25.05 4.88 0.34
N ILE A 41 24.84 4.03 -0.67
CA ILE A 41 23.92 4.25 -1.78
C ILE A 41 22.64 3.46 -1.48
N VAL A 42 21.48 4.11 -1.60
CA VAL A 42 20.17 3.47 -1.38
C VAL A 42 19.34 3.51 -2.66
N GLY A 43 19.11 2.31 -3.22
CA GLY A 43 18.23 2.09 -4.36
C GLY A 43 16.77 1.91 -3.96
N VAL A 44 15.89 2.76 -4.48
CA VAL A 44 14.44 2.71 -4.22
C VAL A 44 13.73 2.07 -5.39
N LEU A 45 13.06 0.93 -5.16
CA LEU A 45 12.37 0.19 -6.22
C LEU A 45 11.21 1.00 -6.82
N THR A 46 11.04 0.92 -8.14
CA THR A 46 9.88 1.50 -8.83
C THR A 46 8.55 0.88 -8.37
N ASP A 47 7.46 1.62 -8.54
CA ASP A 47 6.14 1.16 -8.10
C ASP A 47 5.73 -0.14 -8.80
N GLU A 48 6.07 -0.30 -10.08
CA GLU A 48 5.83 -1.51 -10.87
C GLU A 48 6.59 -2.72 -10.34
N LEU A 49 7.85 -2.53 -9.92
CA LEU A 49 8.65 -3.62 -9.38
C LEU A 49 8.15 -4.06 -8.00
N VAL A 50 7.77 -3.11 -7.16
CA VAL A 50 7.11 -3.41 -5.88
C VAL A 50 5.81 -4.18 -6.14
N SER A 51 5.02 -3.74 -7.13
CA SER A 51 3.78 -4.43 -7.51
C SER A 51 4.02 -5.86 -7.98
N ARG A 52 4.99 -6.10 -8.86
CA ARG A 52 5.30 -7.45 -9.37
C ARG A 52 5.84 -8.38 -8.28
N SER A 53 6.76 -7.89 -7.44
CA SER A 53 7.42 -8.72 -6.42
C SER A 53 6.50 -9.05 -5.23
N LYS A 54 5.64 -8.11 -4.82
CA LYS A 54 4.76 -8.26 -3.65
C LYS A 54 3.30 -8.51 -4.01
N ASN A 55 3.00 -8.67 -5.30
CA ASN A 55 1.64 -8.72 -5.86
C ASN A 55 0.76 -7.56 -5.36
N LYS A 56 1.37 -6.39 -5.17
CA LYS A 56 0.76 -5.25 -4.45
C LYS A 56 1.44 -3.93 -4.79
N TRP A 57 0.68 -2.95 -5.29
CA TRP A 57 1.16 -1.57 -5.43
C TRP A 57 1.53 -0.96 -4.06
N PRO A 58 2.65 -0.21 -3.98
CA PRO A 58 3.02 0.50 -2.75
C PRO A 58 1.95 1.51 -2.37
N THR A 59 1.85 1.82 -1.07
CA THR A 59 0.95 2.88 -0.60
C THR A 59 1.51 4.26 -0.92
N ILE A 60 2.83 4.43 -0.75
CA ILE A 60 3.52 5.70 -1.00
C ILE A 60 4.17 5.64 -2.41
N PRO A 61 3.90 6.62 -3.30
CA PRO A 61 4.50 6.66 -4.64
C PRO A 61 6.04 6.71 -4.62
N LEU A 62 6.67 6.27 -5.70
CA LEU A 62 8.14 6.24 -5.84
C LEU A 62 8.80 7.57 -5.46
N HIS A 63 8.30 8.69 -6.00
CA HIS A 63 8.86 10.02 -5.76
C HIS A 63 8.98 10.32 -4.26
N ASP A 64 7.88 10.17 -3.52
CA ASP A 64 7.82 10.50 -2.10
C ASP A 64 8.68 9.53 -1.28
N ARG A 65 8.74 8.25 -1.66
CA ARG A 65 9.64 7.28 -1.03
C ARG A 65 11.10 7.70 -1.22
N MET A 66 11.49 8.13 -2.42
CA MET A 66 12.85 8.64 -2.67
C MET A 66 13.16 9.88 -1.85
N GLU A 67 12.23 10.83 -1.77
CA GLU A 67 12.41 12.07 -1.00
C GLU A 67 12.60 11.78 0.50
N ILE A 68 11.81 10.84 1.06
CA ILE A 68 11.97 10.36 2.43
C ILE A 68 13.36 9.77 2.65
N ILE A 69 13.83 8.90 1.74
CA ILE A 69 15.15 8.27 1.86
C ILE A 69 16.27 9.32 1.72
N ALA A 70 16.15 10.26 0.79
CA ALA A 70 17.16 11.30 0.55
C ALA A 70 17.31 12.25 1.74
N ALA A 71 16.24 12.45 2.53
CA ALA A 71 16.28 13.25 3.75
C ALA A 71 17.00 12.56 4.92
N LEU A 72 17.32 11.26 4.83
CA LEU A 72 17.97 10.54 5.91
C LEU A 72 19.46 10.89 5.99
N LYS A 73 19.89 11.39 7.15
CA LYS A 73 21.31 11.69 7.45
C LYS A 73 22.30 10.52 7.29
N TYR A 74 21.78 9.31 7.12
CA TYR A 74 22.58 8.08 6.98
C TYR A 74 22.82 7.70 5.51
N VAL A 75 22.20 8.41 4.57
CA VAL A 75 22.23 8.10 3.15
C VAL A 75 23.07 9.16 2.46
N ASP A 76 24.04 8.74 1.66
CA ASP A 76 24.88 9.67 0.88
C ASP A 76 24.35 9.85 -0.55
N GLU A 77 23.69 8.83 -1.09
CA GLU A 77 23.12 8.87 -2.44
C GLU A 77 21.83 8.03 -2.51
N VAL A 78 20.84 8.54 -3.22
CA VAL A 78 19.58 7.85 -3.51
C VAL A 78 19.41 7.75 -5.00
N ASP A 79 19.00 6.58 -5.47
CA ASP A 79 18.71 6.36 -6.89
C ASP A 79 17.51 5.43 -7.07
N VAL A 80 16.91 5.45 -8.25
CA VAL A 80 15.82 4.55 -8.63
C VAL A 80 16.41 3.18 -8.98
N THR A 81 15.88 2.13 -8.35
CA THR A 81 16.15 0.74 -8.76
C THR A 81 15.10 0.33 -9.80
N THR A 82 15.51 0.26 -11.05
CA THR A 82 14.72 -0.28 -12.18
C THR A 82 14.94 -1.78 -12.34
N GLU A 83 14.21 -2.42 -13.27
CA GLU A 83 14.31 -3.86 -13.53
C GLU A 83 15.75 -4.28 -13.89
N LEU A 84 16.45 -3.43 -14.64
CA LEU A 84 17.86 -3.63 -14.97
C LEU A 84 18.75 -3.71 -13.73
N LEU A 85 18.48 -2.89 -12.71
CA LEU A 85 19.27 -2.77 -11.49
C LEU A 85 18.89 -3.77 -10.39
N LEU A 86 17.86 -4.60 -10.62
CA LEU A 86 17.61 -5.77 -9.78
C LEU A 86 18.71 -6.83 -9.95
N HIS A 87 19.25 -6.92 -11.17
CA HIS A 87 20.43 -7.72 -11.46
C HIS A 87 21.65 -7.10 -10.78
N LYS A 88 22.19 -7.83 -9.80
CA LYS A 88 23.23 -7.36 -8.88
C LYS A 88 24.50 -6.92 -9.60
N ARG A 89 24.83 -7.59 -10.71
CA ARG A 89 25.95 -7.20 -11.58
C ARG A 89 25.78 -5.82 -12.19
N ASN A 90 24.59 -5.49 -12.71
CA ASN A 90 24.35 -4.17 -13.30
C ASN A 90 24.37 -3.06 -12.22
N ALA A 91 23.84 -3.36 -11.03
CA ALA A 91 23.97 -2.46 -9.90
C ALA A 91 25.44 -2.28 -9.49
N LEU A 92 26.23 -3.35 -9.47
CA LEU A 92 27.66 -3.30 -9.17
C LEU A 92 28.43 -2.49 -10.21
N GLU A 93 28.20 -2.72 -11.50
CA GLU A 93 28.82 -1.96 -12.59
C GLU A 93 28.50 -0.46 -12.50
N LYS A 94 27.26 -0.12 -12.12
CA LYS A 94 26.83 1.27 -12.01
C LYS A 94 27.41 1.97 -10.77
N TYR A 95 27.41 1.31 -9.63
CA TYR A 95 27.65 1.95 -8.33
C TYR A 95 29.01 1.61 -7.71
N GLY A 96 29.66 0.52 -8.14
CA GLY A 96 30.96 0.09 -7.63
C GLY A 96 30.98 -0.20 -6.13
N PHE A 97 29.93 -0.85 -5.59
CA PHE A 97 29.86 -1.17 -4.16
C PHE A 97 30.70 -2.39 -3.78
N ASP A 98 31.33 -2.34 -2.60
CA ASP A 98 32.12 -3.44 -2.03
C ASP A 98 31.27 -4.35 -1.12
N ALA A 99 30.14 -3.82 -0.65
CA ALA A 99 29.18 -4.58 0.13
C ALA A 99 27.73 -4.25 -0.23
N MET A 100 26.92 -5.30 -0.30
CA MET A 100 25.47 -5.19 -0.30
C MET A 100 24.92 -5.55 1.07
N PHE A 101 24.00 -4.73 1.58
CA PHE A 101 23.36 -4.94 2.87
C PHE A 101 21.88 -5.30 2.70
N SER A 102 21.42 -6.25 3.50
CA SER A 102 20.00 -6.66 3.55
C SER A 102 19.57 -7.04 4.97
N GLY A 103 18.26 -7.19 5.18
CA GLY A 103 17.70 -7.81 6.38
C GLY A 103 17.79 -9.34 6.30
N ASP A 104 17.94 -9.99 7.46
CA ASP A 104 18.00 -11.45 7.55
C ASP A 104 16.68 -12.17 7.24
N ASP A 105 15.58 -11.43 7.19
CA ASP A 105 14.24 -11.89 6.78
C ASP A 105 14.18 -12.36 5.33
N HIS A 106 15.16 -11.97 4.51
CA HIS A 106 15.28 -12.38 3.12
C HIS A 106 16.23 -13.56 2.90
N ILE A 107 16.91 -14.08 3.93
CA ILE A 107 17.90 -15.17 3.77
C ILE A 107 17.25 -16.43 3.15
N SER A 108 15.97 -16.69 3.44
CA SER A 108 15.23 -17.83 2.87
C SER A 108 14.81 -17.66 1.42
N ASP A 109 14.97 -16.48 0.82
CA ASP A 109 14.46 -16.15 -0.52
C ASP A 109 15.38 -16.62 -1.67
N GLY A 110 16.36 -17.48 -1.38
CA GLY A 110 17.23 -18.08 -2.41
C GLY A 110 18.43 -17.23 -2.81
N TRP A 111 18.98 -16.44 -1.88
CA TRP A 111 20.18 -15.60 -2.12
C TRP A 111 21.49 -16.38 -2.30
N ALA A 112 21.48 -17.70 -2.20
CA ALA A 112 22.71 -18.50 -2.32
C ALA A 112 23.41 -18.30 -3.67
N PHE A 113 22.64 -18.11 -4.75
CA PHE A 113 23.19 -17.82 -6.07
C PHE A 113 23.79 -16.41 -6.14
N ASP A 114 23.05 -15.40 -5.65
CA ASP A 114 23.49 -14.01 -5.61
C ASP A 114 24.72 -13.82 -4.69
N GLU A 115 24.77 -14.53 -3.55
CA GLU A 115 25.91 -14.49 -2.62
C GLU A 115 27.17 -15.07 -3.26
N GLU A 116 27.06 -16.22 -3.95
CA GLU A 116 28.20 -16.82 -4.65
C GLU A 116 28.68 -15.92 -5.79
N GLU A 117 27.76 -15.39 -6.61
CA GLU A 117 28.09 -14.49 -7.71
C GLU A 117 28.80 -13.23 -7.21
N LEU A 118 28.22 -12.53 -6.23
CA LEU A 118 28.82 -11.32 -5.66
C LEU A 118 30.19 -11.62 -5.02
N ARG A 119 30.33 -12.76 -4.32
CA ARG A 119 31.61 -13.17 -3.72
C ARG A 119 32.70 -13.37 -4.77
N THR A 120 32.38 -13.97 -5.93
CA THR A 120 33.37 -14.12 -7.03
C THR A 120 33.82 -12.78 -7.62
N LEU A 121 33.00 -11.74 -7.45
CA LEU A 121 33.27 -10.37 -7.89
C LEU A 121 33.90 -9.52 -6.77
N GLY A 122 34.23 -10.11 -5.62
CA GLY A 122 34.86 -9.42 -4.49
C GLY A 122 33.90 -8.60 -3.62
N VAL A 123 32.59 -8.81 -3.76
CA VAL A 123 31.55 -8.09 -3.04
C VAL A 123 30.97 -8.94 -1.92
N ASP A 124 30.86 -8.36 -0.73
CA ASP A 124 30.28 -9.05 0.43
C ASP A 124 28.76 -8.82 0.53
N LEU A 125 28.00 -9.90 0.67
CA LEU A 125 26.58 -9.83 1.03
C LEU A 125 26.40 -9.97 2.54
N VAL A 126 25.92 -8.90 3.18
CA VAL A 126 25.90 -8.75 4.64
C VAL A 126 24.47 -8.59 5.13
N PHE A 127 24.08 -9.45 6.07
CA PHE A 127 22.73 -9.46 6.63
C PHE A 127 22.69 -8.87 8.04
N PHE A 128 21.74 -7.96 8.29
CA PHE A 128 21.44 -7.43 9.61
C PHE A 128 20.20 -8.10 10.22
N PRO A 129 20.15 -8.29 11.55
CA PRO A 129 18.97 -8.82 12.22
C PRO A 129 17.73 -7.95 11.94
N TYR A 130 16.65 -8.57 11.46
CA TYR A 130 15.42 -7.87 11.15
C TYR A 130 14.79 -7.29 12.42
N THR A 131 14.40 -6.02 12.36
CA THR A 131 13.71 -5.36 13.49
C THR A 131 12.24 -5.79 13.51
N LYS A 132 11.93 -6.89 14.22
CA LYS A 132 10.59 -7.52 14.29
C LYS A 132 9.45 -6.68 14.89
N LYS A 133 9.69 -5.44 15.32
CA LYS A 133 8.66 -4.62 15.99
C LYS A 133 7.63 -4.00 15.04
N VAL A 134 7.99 -3.67 13.80
CA VAL A 134 7.10 -2.98 12.84
C VAL A 134 7.45 -3.39 11.41
N SER A 135 6.45 -3.70 10.58
CA SER A 135 6.58 -3.96 9.13
C SER A 135 5.59 -3.11 8.34
N SER A 136 5.90 -2.84 7.06
CA SER A 136 4.96 -2.14 6.15
C SER A 136 3.63 -2.86 6.06
N SER A 137 3.62 -4.19 5.98
CA SER A 137 2.37 -4.98 5.93
C SER A 137 1.55 -4.82 7.21
N HIS A 138 2.19 -4.80 8.37
CA HIS A 138 1.51 -4.57 9.65
C HIS A 138 0.96 -3.14 9.74
N LEU A 139 1.74 -2.13 9.37
CA LEU A 139 1.28 -0.74 9.30
C LEU A 139 0.10 -0.57 8.35
N GLN A 140 0.16 -1.24 7.20
CA GLN A 140 -0.94 -1.25 6.25
C GLN A 140 -2.16 -1.99 6.81
N GLU A 141 -2.01 -3.08 7.57
CA GLU A 141 -3.16 -3.76 8.18
C GLU A 141 -3.86 -2.92 9.25
N ILE A 142 -3.11 -2.14 10.03
CA ILE A 142 -3.67 -1.32 11.11
C ILE A 142 -4.12 0.08 10.66
N THR A 143 -3.50 0.63 9.62
CA THR A 143 -3.72 2.01 9.16
C THR A 143 -4.54 2.06 7.87
N LEU A 144 -4.43 1.02 7.04
CA LEU A 144 -5.21 0.91 5.83
C LEU A 144 -6.26 -0.18 6.04
N PRO A 145 -7.46 -0.02 5.47
CA PRO A 145 -8.41 -1.10 5.44
C PRO A 145 -7.78 -2.34 4.76
N PRO A 146 -8.03 -3.57 5.28
CA PRO A 146 -7.57 -4.81 4.65
C PRO A 146 -7.89 -4.85 3.16
N ARG A 147 -6.89 -5.21 2.34
CA ARG A 147 -7.06 -5.31 0.89
C ARG A 147 -7.79 -6.61 0.50
N ALA A 148 -8.63 -6.50 -0.53
CA ALA A 148 -9.21 -7.48 -1.46
C ALA A 148 -9.74 -8.84 -1.00
N ASP A 149 -9.08 -9.63 -0.15
CA ASP A 149 -9.57 -10.99 0.14
C ASP A 149 -10.83 -11.01 1.03
N HIS A 150 -11.22 -9.88 1.63
CA HIS A 150 -12.37 -9.75 2.53
C HIS A 150 -13.33 -8.60 2.19
N ALA A 151 -13.22 -7.99 1.00
CA ALA A 151 -14.13 -6.93 0.56
C ALA A 151 -15.58 -7.45 0.48
N GLY A 152 -16.38 -7.10 1.48
CA GLY A 152 -17.78 -7.53 1.62
C GLY A 152 -18.08 -8.47 2.80
N LYS A 153 -17.08 -8.90 3.59
CA LYS A 153 -17.32 -9.70 4.82
C LYS A 153 -17.03 -8.88 6.07
N ALA A 154 -18.01 -8.86 6.98
CA ALA A 154 -17.84 -8.41 8.36
C ALA A 154 -16.64 -9.13 9.01
N LYS A 155 -15.58 -8.40 9.39
CA LYS A 155 -14.46 -8.96 10.17
C LYS A 155 -14.65 -8.60 11.64
N LYS A 156 -14.55 -9.58 12.53
CA LYS A 156 -14.55 -9.35 13.97
C LYS A 156 -13.15 -8.90 14.38
N ILE A 157 -13.03 -7.68 14.89
CA ILE A 157 -11.76 -7.12 15.38
C ILE A 157 -12.01 -6.60 16.80
N GLY A 158 -11.37 -7.23 17.78
CA GLY A 158 -11.68 -7.00 19.20
C GLY A 158 -13.15 -7.29 19.50
N ASP A 159 -13.81 -6.36 20.19
CA ASP A 159 -15.24 -6.44 20.54
C ASP A 159 -16.18 -5.92 19.43
N GLY A 160 -15.63 -5.44 18.30
CA GLY A 160 -16.39 -4.79 17.21
C GLY A 160 -16.46 -5.60 15.91
N ILE A 161 -17.46 -5.28 15.08
CA ILE A 161 -17.56 -5.73 13.68
C ILE A 161 -17.16 -4.58 12.77
N GLN A 162 -16.10 -4.79 11.96
CA GLN A 162 -15.64 -3.84 10.95
C GLN A 162 -16.15 -4.25 9.56
N PHE A 163 -16.62 -3.26 8.79
CA PHE A 163 -17.03 -3.39 7.40
C PHE A 163 -16.09 -2.59 6.51
N LEU A 164 -15.51 -3.25 5.50
CA LEU A 164 -14.51 -2.65 4.64
C LEU A 164 -15.10 -2.21 3.32
N PHE A 165 -14.68 -1.02 2.88
CA PHE A 165 -15.05 -0.51 1.57
C PHE A 165 -14.47 -1.43 0.48
N PRO A 166 -15.23 -1.73 -0.60
CA PRO A 166 -14.81 -2.69 -1.63
C PRO A 166 -13.83 -2.06 -2.65
N TYR A 167 -12.59 -1.81 -2.21
CA TYR A 167 -11.52 -1.21 -3.02
C TYR A 167 -11.14 -1.99 -4.29
N ASP A 168 -11.44 -3.30 -4.34
CA ASP A 168 -11.23 -4.15 -5.50
C ASP A 168 -12.27 -3.91 -6.61
N LYS A 169 -13.43 -3.38 -6.22
CA LYS A 169 -14.57 -3.11 -7.11
C LYS A 169 -14.75 -1.64 -7.38
N VAL A 170 -13.86 -0.76 -6.92
CA VAL A 170 -13.94 0.69 -7.14
C VAL A 170 -12.57 1.21 -7.50
N ASN A 171 -12.45 1.92 -8.62
CA ASN A 171 -11.18 2.50 -9.03
C ASN A 171 -10.91 3.80 -8.26
N LYS A 172 -9.62 4.13 -8.11
CA LYS A 172 -9.19 5.40 -7.53
C LYS A 172 -9.71 6.58 -8.37
N ASN A 173 -10.08 7.67 -7.72
CA ASN A 173 -10.63 8.91 -8.28
C ASN A 173 -12.01 8.81 -8.93
N GLU A 174 -12.70 7.67 -8.80
CA GLU A 174 -14.09 7.61 -9.26
C GLU A 174 -15.03 8.42 -8.39
N ARG A 175 -16.09 8.90 -9.03
CA ARG A 175 -17.21 9.56 -8.39
C ARG A 175 -18.20 8.49 -7.94
N ILE A 176 -18.44 8.39 -6.64
CA ILE A 176 -19.28 7.34 -6.08
C ILE A 176 -20.45 7.91 -5.27
N ILE A 177 -21.52 7.09 -5.19
CA ILE A 177 -22.60 7.26 -4.23
C ILE A 177 -22.52 6.13 -3.21
N ILE A 178 -22.54 6.47 -1.91
CA ILE A 178 -22.70 5.47 -0.86
C ILE A 178 -24.19 5.27 -0.60
N TYR A 179 -24.70 4.07 -0.88
CA TYR A 179 -26.11 3.73 -0.74
C TYR A 179 -26.31 2.87 0.52
N GLY A 180 -26.86 3.48 1.57
CA GLY A 180 -27.12 2.88 2.88
C GLY A 180 -26.27 3.55 3.95
N ILE A 181 -26.83 4.55 4.64
CA ILE A 181 -26.11 5.36 5.65
C ILE A 181 -26.17 4.76 7.07
N GLY A 182 -26.28 3.45 7.18
CA GLY A 182 -26.20 2.75 8.47
C GLY A 182 -24.76 2.51 8.93
N LYS A 183 -24.59 1.59 9.88
CA LYS A 183 -23.28 1.20 10.44
C LYS A 183 -22.22 0.82 9.39
N VAL A 184 -22.63 0.27 8.25
CA VAL A 184 -21.71 -0.08 7.14
C VAL A 184 -21.30 1.18 6.38
N GLY A 185 -22.26 2.03 6.00
CA GLY A 185 -22.00 3.25 5.22
C GLY A 185 -21.15 4.25 5.97
N GLU A 186 -21.39 4.43 7.27
CA GLU A 186 -20.54 5.24 8.15
C GLU A 186 -19.08 4.78 8.13
N GLN A 187 -18.83 3.47 8.16
CA GLN A 187 -17.48 2.92 8.13
C GLN A 187 -16.83 3.10 6.76
N TYR A 188 -17.60 2.98 5.67
CA TYR A 188 -17.11 3.25 4.31
C TYR A 188 -16.71 4.72 4.16
N TYR A 189 -17.56 5.65 4.60
CA TYR A 189 -17.28 7.08 4.58
C TYR A 189 -15.99 7.43 5.33
N ARG A 190 -15.80 6.93 6.56
CA ARG A 190 -14.58 7.21 7.34
C ARG A 190 -13.32 6.74 6.60
N GLN A 191 -13.35 5.51 6.06
CA GLN A 191 -12.22 4.97 5.30
C GLN A 191 -11.87 5.83 4.08
N LEU A 192 -12.86 6.31 3.34
CA LEU A 192 -12.63 7.11 2.14
C LEU A 192 -12.19 8.54 2.44
N SER A 193 -12.73 9.16 3.49
CA SER A 193 -12.40 10.52 3.91
C SER A 193 -10.95 10.67 4.35
N GLU A 194 -10.36 9.60 4.91
CA GLU A 194 -8.96 9.59 5.35
C GLU A 194 -7.98 9.32 4.20
N LEU A 195 -8.39 8.55 3.18
CA LEU A 195 -7.51 8.06 2.13
C LEU A 195 -7.55 8.88 0.83
N ASN A 196 -8.53 9.76 0.67
CA ASN A 196 -8.80 10.48 -0.58
C ASN A 196 -8.80 9.54 -1.80
N PHE A 197 -9.46 8.37 -1.66
CA PHE A 197 -9.41 7.30 -2.66
C PHE A 197 -10.40 7.51 -3.80
N CYS A 198 -11.61 7.96 -3.51
CA CYS A 198 -12.65 8.29 -4.48
C CYS A 198 -13.43 9.53 -4.04
N GLU A 199 -14.10 10.17 -4.98
CA GLU A 199 -14.94 11.33 -4.74
C GLU A 199 -16.34 10.86 -4.32
N ILE A 200 -16.77 11.17 -3.09
CA ILE A 200 -18.13 10.88 -2.63
C ILE A 200 -19.04 12.02 -3.09
N VAL A 201 -19.86 11.76 -4.10
CA VAL A 201 -20.75 12.77 -4.70
C VAL A 201 -22.02 12.94 -3.89
N ALA A 202 -22.55 11.85 -3.35
CA ALA A 202 -23.76 11.87 -2.55
C ALA A 202 -23.88 10.63 -1.65
N PHE A 203 -24.80 10.73 -0.69
CA PHE A 203 -25.29 9.61 0.10
C PHE A 203 -26.73 9.31 -0.31
N ALA A 204 -27.10 8.03 -0.30
CA ALA A 204 -28.45 7.60 -0.61
C ALA A 204 -28.96 6.58 0.41
N ASP A 205 -30.27 6.51 0.61
CA ASP A 205 -30.91 5.48 1.42
C ASP A 205 -32.29 5.11 0.87
N THR A 206 -32.70 3.85 1.07
CA THR A 206 -34.02 3.35 0.66
C THR A 206 -35.16 4.11 1.33
N TYR A 207 -34.95 4.55 2.57
CA TYR A 207 -35.98 5.22 3.37
C TYR A 207 -35.66 6.70 3.60
N ALA A 208 -34.78 7.30 2.79
CA ALA A 208 -34.44 8.71 2.88
C ALA A 208 -35.69 9.59 2.80
N LYS A 209 -35.83 10.51 3.74
CA LYS A 209 -36.90 11.51 3.79
C LYS A 209 -36.36 12.90 3.47
N PRO A 210 -37.22 13.84 3.04
CA PRO A 210 -36.83 15.23 2.89
C PRO A 210 -36.28 15.79 4.21
N GLY A 211 -35.02 16.23 4.20
CA GLY A 211 -34.31 16.75 5.37
C GLY A 211 -33.35 15.77 6.03
N ASP A 212 -33.34 14.49 5.63
CA ASP A 212 -32.31 13.55 6.09
C ASP A 212 -30.95 13.96 5.52
N CYS A 213 -29.96 14.04 6.40
CA CYS A 213 -28.61 14.42 6.04
C CYS A 213 -27.60 13.48 6.71
N PHE A 214 -26.48 13.26 6.02
CA PHE A 214 -25.30 12.58 6.55
C PHE A 214 -24.09 13.47 6.31
N GLU A 215 -23.33 13.77 7.36
CA GLU A 215 -22.13 14.62 7.28
C GLU A 215 -22.40 15.99 6.60
N GLY A 216 -23.58 16.56 6.88
CA GLY A 216 -24.01 17.84 6.31
C GLY A 216 -24.50 17.79 4.86
N GLN A 217 -24.45 16.63 4.20
CA GLN A 217 -24.97 16.42 2.85
C GLN A 217 -26.35 15.77 2.89
N ARG A 218 -27.25 16.17 1.99
CA ARG A 218 -28.60 15.59 1.89
C ARG A 218 -28.53 14.14 1.42
N CYS A 219 -29.28 13.27 2.07
CA CYS A 219 -29.47 11.89 1.64
C CYS A 219 -30.53 11.81 0.54
N LEU A 220 -30.19 11.10 -0.53
CA LEU A 220 -31.00 10.95 -1.72
C LEU A 220 -31.86 9.68 -1.67
N THR A 221 -33.02 9.72 -2.34
CA THR A 221 -33.79 8.50 -2.61
C THR A 221 -33.25 7.76 -3.84
N ALA A 222 -33.70 6.52 -4.06
CA ALA A 222 -33.32 5.74 -5.24
C ALA A 222 -33.67 6.45 -6.57
N GLU A 223 -34.82 7.14 -6.60
CA GLU A 223 -35.30 7.88 -7.77
C GLU A 223 -34.43 9.10 -8.06
N GLU A 224 -33.99 9.81 -7.01
CA GLU A 224 -33.10 10.96 -7.14
C GLU A 224 -31.71 10.54 -7.63
N VAL A 225 -31.18 9.42 -7.10
CA VAL A 225 -29.92 8.82 -7.60
C VAL A 225 -30.03 8.54 -9.10
N CYS A 226 -31.15 7.96 -9.55
CA CYS A 226 -31.37 7.70 -10.96
C CYS A 226 -31.43 8.98 -11.81
N SER A 227 -31.95 10.08 -11.27
CA SER A 227 -32.04 11.36 -12.00
C SER A 227 -30.70 12.05 -12.22
N MET A 228 -29.65 11.66 -11.48
CA MET A 228 -28.31 12.26 -11.55
C MET A 228 -27.26 11.31 -12.14
N GLU A 229 -27.67 10.39 -13.00
CA GLU A 229 -26.84 9.29 -13.51
C GLU A 229 -25.50 9.73 -14.16
N GLN A 230 -25.40 10.96 -14.66
CA GLN A 230 -24.18 11.52 -15.27
C GLN A 230 -23.17 12.09 -14.25
N GLN A 231 -23.56 12.20 -12.97
CA GLN A 231 -22.77 12.87 -11.94
C GLN A 231 -21.90 11.91 -11.11
N TYR A 232 -22.13 10.61 -11.21
CA TYR A 232 -21.35 9.57 -10.54
C TYR A 232 -20.92 8.51 -11.55
N ASP A 233 -19.91 7.72 -11.20
CA ASP A 233 -19.46 6.57 -11.97
C ASP A 233 -20.05 5.28 -11.39
N ARG A 234 -20.12 5.18 -10.05
CA ARG A 234 -20.57 3.98 -9.32
C ARG A 234 -21.48 4.24 -8.11
N ILE A 235 -22.31 3.26 -7.79
CA ILE A 235 -23.08 3.17 -6.54
C ILE A 235 -22.51 2.02 -5.71
N VAL A 236 -22.11 2.31 -4.48
CA VAL A 236 -21.59 1.32 -3.53
C VAL A 236 -22.66 1.05 -2.47
N ILE A 237 -23.18 -0.18 -2.44
CA ILE A 237 -24.22 -0.58 -1.49
C ILE A 237 -23.59 -0.92 -0.15
N ALA A 238 -23.90 -0.10 0.85
CA ALA A 238 -23.44 -0.25 2.21
C ALA A 238 -24.52 -0.92 3.08
N SER A 239 -24.92 -2.14 2.72
CA SER A 239 -25.91 -2.92 3.47
C SER A 239 -25.66 -4.43 3.33
N THR A 240 -25.55 -5.14 4.45
CA THR A 240 -25.47 -6.62 4.44
C THR A 240 -26.84 -7.29 4.46
N THR A 241 -27.87 -6.58 4.94
CA THR A 241 -29.22 -7.14 5.14
C THR A 241 -30.11 -6.92 3.93
N TYR A 242 -30.01 -5.75 3.31
CA TYR A 242 -30.93 -5.31 2.26
C TYR A 242 -30.29 -5.26 0.88
N HIS A 243 -29.06 -5.78 0.72
CA HIS A 243 -28.29 -5.74 -0.52
C HIS A 243 -29.13 -6.13 -1.75
N SER A 244 -29.72 -7.32 -1.76
CA SER A 244 -30.49 -7.83 -2.90
C SER A 244 -31.71 -6.97 -3.24
N GLN A 245 -32.35 -6.37 -2.22
CA GLN A 245 -33.51 -5.51 -2.41
C GLN A 245 -33.10 -4.18 -3.03
N ILE A 246 -31.99 -3.59 -2.56
CA ILE A 246 -31.43 -2.34 -3.09
C ILE A 246 -30.99 -2.55 -4.55
N VAL A 247 -30.24 -3.62 -4.85
CA VAL A 247 -29.83 -3.96 -6.22
C VAL A 247 -31.05 -4.11 -7.14
N SER A 248 -32.08 -4.85 -6.69
CA SER A 248 -33.31 -5.04 -7.48
C SER A 248 -34.01 -3.71 -7.75
N ARG A 249 -34.12 -2.85 -6.73
CA ARG A 249 -34.74 -1.52 -6.87
C ARG A 249 -33.98 -0.64 -7.87
N LEU A 250 -32.66 -0.50 -7.72
CA LEU A 250 -31.83 0.31 -8.62
C LEU A 250 -31.89 -0.18 -10.06
N ARG A 251 -31.88 -1.50 -10.27
CA ARG A 251 -32.05 -2.09 -11.61
C ARG A 251 -33.42 -1.81 -12.20
N SER A 252 -34.49 -1.90 -11.41
CA SER A 252 -35.84 -1.55 -11.88
C SER A 252 -35.99 -0.08 -12.27
N LEU A 253 -35.12 0.80 -11.77
CA LEU A 253 -35.05 2.21 -12.12
C LEU A 253 -34.16 2.46 -13.35
N GLY A 254 -33.48 1.45 -13.88
CA GLY A 254 -32.67 1.53 -15.10
C GLY A 254 -31.16 1.65 -14.88
N ILE A 255 -30.67 1.53 -13.64
CA ILE A 255 -29.22 1.58 -13.39
C ILE A 255 -28.53 0.31 -13.88
N GLU A 256 -27.49 0.50 -14.69
CA GLU A 256 -26.68 -0.58 -15.26
C GLU A 256 -26.02 -1.44 -14.18
N PRO A 257 -26.09 -2.80 -14.28
CA PRO A 257 -25.52 -3.70 -13.28
C PRO A 257 -24.04 -3.48 -12.97
N GLY A 258 -23.24 -3.08 -13.98
CA GLY A 258 -21.80 -2.82 -13.82
C GLY A 258 -21.49 -1.59 -12.96
N ARG A 259 -22.48 -0.75 -12.68
CA ARG A 259 -22.34 0.47 -11.87
C ARG A 259 -22.76 0.27 -10.42
N ILE A 260 -23.19 -0.93 -10.04
CA ILE A 260 -23.67 -1.24 -8.69
C ILE A 260 -22.68 -2.22 -8.04
N VAL A 261 -22.13 -1.84 -6.89
CA VAL A 261 -21.07 -2.55 -6.15
C VAL A 261 -21.52 -2.99 -4.78
#